data_AF-A0A4P7LJZ8-F1
#
_entry.id   AF-A0A4P7LJZ8-F1
#
_cell.length_a   1.000
_cell.length_b   1.000
_cell.length_c   1.000
_cell.angle_alpha   90.00
_cell.angle_beta   90.00
_cell.angle_gamma   90.00
#
_symmetry.space_group_name_H-M   'P 1'
#
loop_
_entity.id
_entity.type
_entity.pdbx_description
1 polymer ?
#
loop_
_entity_poly.entity_id
_entity_poly.type
_entity_poly.pdbx_seq_one_letter_code
_entity_poly.pdbx_strand_id
1 'polypeptide(L)' 'MKIIKFLVRVSPYQAGETAGFPDDVAKGYVDDKRAEYVTPAKAGKKGTEGDGNPPAGDGKDGAPSGTSEA' A
#
# COMPACT_ATOMS: atom_id res chain seq x y z
N MET A 1 -4.35 3.91 -18.44
CA MET A 1 -4.04 3.41 -17.08
C MET A 1 -2.91 2.42 -17.19
N LYS A 2 -1.88 2.57 -16.35
CA LYS A 2 -0.70 1.72 -16.30
C LYS A 2 -0.53 1.16 -14.90
N ILE A 3 -0.09 -0.08 -14.83
CA ILE A 3 0.28 -0.71 -13.57
C ILE A 3 1.77 -0.45 -13.38
N ILE A 4 2.14 0.05 -12.22
CA ILE A 4 3.53 0.23 -11.81
C ILE A 4 3.81 -0.59 -10.56
N LYS A 5 5.06 -1.02 -10.39
CA LYS A 5 5.58 -1.61 -9.17
C LYS A 5 6.48 -0.61 -8.47
N PHE A 6 6.23 -0.31 -7.21
CA PHE A 6 7.07 0.59 -6.44
C PHE A 6 8.42 -0.09 -6.12
N LEU A 7 9.53 0.58 -6.42
CA LEU A 7 10.88 0.14 -6.09
C LEU A 7 11.27 0.53 -4.65
N VAL A 8 10.67 1.61 -4.16
CA VAL A 8 10.88 2.18 -2.82
C VAL A 8 9.55 2.44 -2.15
N ARG A 9 9.54 2.59 -0.82
CA ARG A 9 8.33 2.96 -0.09
C ARG A 9 7.89 4.38 -0.47
N VAL A 10 6.63 4.52 -0.89
CA VAL A 10 6.00 5.80 -1.24
C VAL A 10 4.64 5.84 -0.59
N SER A 11 4.54 6.40 0.62
CA SER A 11 3.30 6.43 1.40
C SER A 11 2.08 6.83 0.55
N PRO A 12 1.01 6.03 0.53
CA PRO A 12 0.72 4.87 1.38
C PRO A 12 1.32 3.52 0.92
N TYR A 13 1.94 3.47 -0.26
CA TYR A 13 2.40 2.26 -0.93
C TYR A 13 3.75 1.74 -0.43
N GLN A 14 3.90 0.43 -0.41
CA GLN A 14 5.12 -0.26 0.03
C GLN A 14 6.07 -0.57 -1.14
N ALA A 15 7.37 -0.75 -0.84
CA ALA A 15 8.31 -1.25 -1.84
C ALA A 15 7.92 -2.67 -2.27
N GLY A 16 7.86 -2.92 -3.57
CA GLY A 16 7.41 -4.16 -4.17
C GLY A 16 5.91 -4.23 -4.48
N GLU A 17 5.11 -3.28 -3.96
CA GLU A 17 3.66 -3.23 -4.20
C GLU A 17 3.34 -2.75 -5.62
N THR A 18 2.25 -3.27 -6.19
CA THR A 18 1.77 -2.85 -7.52
C THR A 18 0.46 -2.11 -7.43
N ALA A 19 0.33 -1.03 -8.21
CA ALA A 19 -0.87 -0.22 -8.25
C ALA A 19 -1.10 0.37 -9.65
N GLY A 20 -2.36 0.62 -9.97
CA GLY A 20 -2.79 1.19 -11.26
C GLY A 20 -2.95 2.70 -11.18
N PHE A 21 -2.32 3.42 -12.09
CA PHE A 21 -2.40 4.89 -12.19
C PHE A 21 -2.69 5.36 -13.61
N PRO A 22 -3.15 6.62 -13.79
CA PRO A 22 -3.12 7.30 -15.07
C PRO A 22 -1.70 7.33 -15.66
N ASP A 23 -1.60 7.36 -16.98
CA ASP A 23 -0.33 7.29 -17.70
C ASP A 23 0.64 8.42 -17.29
N ASP A 24 0.15 9.65 -17.09
CA ASP A 24 0.96 10.78 -16.64
C ASP A 24 1.53 10.58 -15.23
N VAL A 25 0.73 10.05 -14.31
CA VAL A 25 1.12 9.80 -12.92
C VAL A 25 2.10 8.62 -12.84
N ALA A 26 1.81 7.54 -13.58
CA ALA A 26 2.71 6.39 -13.68
C ALA A 26 4.07 6.78 -14.26
N LYS A 27 4.08 7.66 -15.27
CA LYS A 27 5.30 8.19 -15.87
C LYS A 27 6.14 8.96 -14.84
N GLY A 28 5.51 9.85 -14.06
CA GLY A 28 6.21 10.57 -12.98
C GLY A 28 6.97 9.64 -12.03
N TYR A 29 6.30 8.61 -11.49
CA TYR A 29 6.95 7.66 -10.58
C TYR A 29 8.11 6.87 -11.21
N VAL A 30 8.01 6.57 -12.51
CA VAL A 30 9.06 5.84 -13.24
C VAL A 30 10.25 6.75 -13.56
N ASP A 31 10.02 8.00 -13.99
CA ASP A 31 11.08 8.98 -14.25
C ASP A 31 11.86 9.32 -12.97
N ASP A 32 11.16 9.41 -11.83
CA ASP A 32 11.78 9.61 -10.51
C ASP A 32 12.53 8.36 -9.99
N LYS A 33 12.54 7.26 -10.75
CA LYS A 33 13.14 5.96 -10.36
C LYS A 33 12.55 5.39 -9.07
N ARG A 34 11.29 5.74 -8.77
CA ARG A 34 10.55 5.24 -7.60
C ARG A 34 9.70 4.02 -7.93
N ALA A 35 9.41 3.79 -9.21
CA ALA A 35 8.64 2.65 -9.69
C ALA A 35 9.12 2.14 -11.05
N GLU A 36 8.65 0.96 -11.45
CA GLU A 36 8.84 0.38 -12.78
C GLU A 36 7.49 0.00 -13.42
N TYR A 37 7.37 0.07 -14.75
CA TYR A 37 6.14 -0.37 -15.43
C TYR A 37 5.99 -1.88 -15.38
N VAL A 38 4.82 -2.35 -14.94
CA VAL A 38 4.48 -3.76 -14.94
C VAL A 38 3.60 -4.03 -16.15
N THR A 39 4.07 -4.88 -17.06
CA THR A 39 3.19 -5.49 -18.05
C THR A 39 2.36 -6.55 -17.32
N PRO A 40 1.02 -6.56 -17.48
CA PRO A 40 0.23 -7.67 -16.96
C PRO A 40 0.66 -8.93 -17.71
N ALA A 41 1.56 -9.71 -17.12
CA ALA A 41 1.81 -11.06 -17.56
C ALA A 41 0.46 -11.79 -17.45
N LYS A 42 0.01 -12.39 -18.55
CA LYS A 42 -1.19 -13.25 -18.60
C LYS A 42 -1.30 -14.00 -17.28
N ALA A 43 -2.37 -13.73 -16.53
CA ALA A 43 -2.62 -14.28 -15.19
C ALA A 43 -2.26 -15.77 -15.14
N GLY A 44 -1.07 -16.04 -14.63
CA GLY A 44 -0.42 -17.35 -14.65
C GLY A 44 0.26 -17.55 -13.31
N LYS A 45 -0.56 -17.89 -12.31
CA LYS A 45 -0.21 -18.51 -11.03
C LYS A 45 1.11 -18.05 -10.36
N LYS A 46 1.00 -17.26 -9.29
CA LYS A 46 1.56 -17.63 -7.96
C LYS A 46 1.05 -16.66 -6.89
N GLY A 47 0.25 -17.18 -5.97
CA GLY A 47 0.01 -16.52 -4.69
C GLY A 47 1.20 -16.71 -3.74
N THR A 48 1.14 -15.95 -2.65
CA THR A 48 2.00 -15.98 -1.44
C THR A 48 3.34 -15.28 -1.67
N GLU A 49 3.69 -14.18 -1.00
CA GLU A 49 3.61 -13.91 0.44
C GLU A 49 3.68 -12.38 0.66
N GLY A 50 2.61 -11.79 1.19
CA GLY A 50 2.64 -10.45 1.76
C GLY A 50 2.62 -10.60 3.27
N ASP A 51 3.75 -11.02 3.85
CA ASP A 51 3.99 -10.84 5.28
C ASP A 51 4.29 -9.35 5.50
N GLY A 52 3.34 -8.64 6.07
CA GLY A 52 3.45 -7.18 6.22
C GLY A 52 2.14 -6.45 6.54
N ASN A 53 1.24 -7.07 7.31
CA ASN A 53 0.35 -6.31 8.17
C ASN A 53 1.23 -5.65 9.26
N PRO A 54 1.12 -4.35 9.59
CA PRO A 54 -0.11 -3.55 9.55
C PRO A 54 0.06 -2.15 8.94
N PRO A 55 -1.04 -1.43 8.69
CA PRO A 55 -1.06 -0.13 9.35
C PRO A 55 -2.44 0.38 9.77
N ALA A 56 -2.37 1.18 10.86
CA ALA A 56 -3.27 2.26 11.27
C ALA A 56 -4.71 1.85 11.61
N GLY A 57 -5.22 2.13 12.80
CA GLY A 57 -5.02 3.33 13.60
C GLY A 57 -6.40 3.91 13.91
N ASP A 58 -6.47 4.65 15.00
CA ASP A 58 -7.56 5.55 15.35
C ASP A 58 -8.93 4.97 15.74
N GLY A 59 -9.27 5.16 17.02
CA GLY A 59 -10.55 5.82 17.28
C GLY A 59 -11.26 5.42 18.57
N LYS A 60 -11.16 6.32 19.56
CA LYS A 60 -12.23 6.71 20.50
C LYS A 60 -12.75 5.66 21.48
N ASP A 61 -12.28 5.75 22.71
CA ASP A 61 -13.16 5.60 23.87
C ASP A 61 -12.88 6.75 24.84
N GLY A 62 -13.62 7.84 24.65
CA GLY A 62 -13.85 8.80 25.71
C GLY A 62 -15.11 8.40 26.47
N ALA A 63 -14.99 8.11 27.77
CA ALA A 63 -15.87 8.61 28.83
C ALA A 63 -15.46 8.03 30.20
N PRO A 64 -15.39 8.86 31.26
CA PRO A 64 -15.12 8.42 32.63
C PRO A 64 -16.43 8.09 33.38
N SER A 65 -16.46 6.97 34.11
CA SER A 65 -17.40 6.62 35.19
C SER A 65 -16.93 5.26 35.72
N GLY A 66 -16.56 5.01 36.97
CA GLY A 66 -17.20 5.35 38.24
C GLY A 66 -17.37 4.02 39.00
N THR A 67 -16.95 3.97 40.29
CA THR A 67 -17.41 3.04 41.38
C THR A 67 -17.21 1.51 41.16
N SER A 68 -16.71 0.65 42.06
CA SER A 68 -16.86 0.53 43.51
C SER A 68 -15.83 -0.44 44.12
N GLU A 69 -15.42 -0.14 45.35
CA GLU A 69 -15.22 -1.00 46.53
C GLU A 69 -15.38 -2.54 46.40
N ALA A 70 -14.37 -3.28 46.89
CA ALA A 70 -14.47 -4.39 47.84
C ALA A 70 -13.07 -4.75 48.40
#